data_AF-A0A2E3KGY3-F1
#
_entry.id   AF-A0A2E3KGY3-F1
#
_cell.length_a   1.000
_cell.length_b   1.000
_cell.length_c   1.000
_cell.angle_alpha   90.00
_cell.angle_beta   90.00
_cell.angle_gamma   90.00
#
_symmetry.space_group_name_H-M   'P 1'
#
loop_
_entity.id
_entity.type
_entity.pdbx_description
1 polymer ?
#
loop_
_entity_poly.entity_id
_entity_poly.type
_entity_poly.pdbx_seq_one_letter_code
_entity_poly.pdbx_strand_id
1 'polypeptide(L)'
;MPIYTRSSTLESSIEDVARWHFQSSALLRLVPAWAGVEVLELPPRLENGAIVTLRVPVPPVGRKKWVSRIEDVHPGVSFVDDQVSGPFRMWRHEHRLSKDDSGLCRLTDSLEFTLPHPPPVSTIGERVVERALEKTFRWRHRRTRQDVARLRETGWVRKKVLLSGASGLVGASLRTLLEVAGCDVVRLVRRRPDSEKGEFFWDPARGEIDLQAFEGVEAVVNLSGAGIADKRWTDERKALIRNSRVDSTALLARSIAGLPGKKPAFLCASAAVIDFIKNRARSLVFTTGLPPSV
;
A
#
# COMPACT_ATOMS: atom_id res chain seq x y z
N MET A 1 3.27 22.68 24.63
CA MET A 1 3.02 21.43 23.89
C MET A 1 3.17 21.76 22.42
N PRO A 2 4.16 21.18 21.72
CA PRO A 2 4.33 21.40 20.29
C PRO A 2 3.07 20.97 19.53
N ILE A 3 2.63 21.83 18.60
CA ILE A 3 1.57 21.53 17.65
C ILE A 3 2.18 21.59 16.25
N TYR A 4 2.11 20.47 15.52
CA TYR A 4 2.44 20.43 14.10
C TYR A 4 1.15 20.37 13.31
N THR A 5 0.98 21.27 12.34
CA THR A 5 -0.19 21.27 11.45
C THR A 5 0.24 21.26 10.00
N ARG A 6 -0.43 20.42 9.21
CA ARG A 6 -0.30 20.44 7.75
C ARG A 6 -1.67 20.48 7.11
N SER A 7 -1.87 21.40 6.18
CA SER A 7 -3.09 21.48 5.38
C SER A 7 -2.79 21.48 3.89
N SER A 8 -3.62 20.81 3.11
CA SER A 8 -3.57 20.92 1.65
C SER A 8 -4.93 20.74 1.00
N THR A 9 -5.23 21.58 0.00
CA THR A 9 -6.34 21.35 -0.92
C THR A 9 -6.02 20.19 -1.86
N LEU A 10 -7.03 19.34 -2.05
CA LEU A 10 -7.06 18.21 -2.97
C LEU A 10 -8.08 18.57 -4.06
N GLU A 11 -7.70 18.38 -5.33
CA GLU A 11 -8.56 18.61 -6.49
C GLU A 11 -9.61 17.50 -6.60
N SER A 12 -10.47 17.34 -5.59
CA SER A 12 -11.45 16.27 -5.45
C SER A 12 -12.54 16.68 -4.46
N SER A 13 -13.70 16.03 -4.53
CA SER A 13 -14.79 16.25 -3.57
C SER A 13 -14.43 15.70 -2.20
N ILE A 14 -15.08 16.21 -1.14
CA ILE A 14 -14.88 15.69 0.21
C ILE A 14 -15.32 14.22 0.30
N GLU A 15 -16.34 13.84 -0.46
CA GLU A 15 -16.90 12.48 -0.48
C GLU A 15 -15.89 11.48 -1.06
N ASP A 16 -15.20 11.82 -2.16
CA ASP A 16 -14.15 10.97 -2.75
C ASP A 16 -12.95 10.83 -1.81
N VAL A 17 -12.51 11.93 -1.21
CA VAL A 17 -11.38 11.92 -0.26
C VAL A 17 -11.75 11.14 0.99
N ALA A 18 -12.95 11.35 1.54
CA ALA A 18 -13.45 10.61 2.69
C ALA A 18 -13.51 9.11 2.41
N ARG A 19 -14.04 8.72 1.25
CA ARG A 19 -14.13 7.31 0.82
C ARG A 19 -12.76 6.62 0.79
N TRP A 20 -11.69 7.34 0.44
CA TRP A 20 -10.31 6.85 0.45
C TRP A 20 -9.71 6.86 1.87
N HIS A 21 -9.75 8.02 2.52
CA HIS A 21 -8.95 8.34 3.71
C HIS A 21 -9.49 7.69 4.99
N PHE A 22 -10.77 7.35 5.04
CA PHE A 22 -11.41 6.67 6.17
C PHE A 22 -11.35 5.13 6.06
N GLN A 23 -10.72 4.58 5.02
CA GLN A 23 -10.43 3.15 4.98
C GLN A 23 -9.25 2.85 5.91
N SER A 24 -9.36 1.83 6.77
CA SER A 24 -8.21 1.40 7.60
C SER A 24 -7.00 1.03 6.75
N SER A 25 -7.21 0.45 5.56
CA SER A 25 -6.16 0.10 4.61
C SER A 25 -5.44 1.32 4.01
N ALA A 26 -6.01 2.53 4.10
CA ALA A 26 -5.36 3.75 3.64
C ALA A 26 -4.03 3.99 4.38
N LEU A 27 -3.90 3.54 5.64
CA LEU A 27 -2.65 3.65 6.38
C LEU A 27 -1.50 2.93 5.66
N LEU A 28 -1.76 1.80 4.99
CA LEU A 28 -0.74 1.06 4.22
C LEU A 28 -0.20 1.88 3.05
N ARG A 29 -1.00 2.82 2.52
CA ARG A 29 -0.61 3.78 1.48
C ARG A 29 0.07 5.01 2.08
N LEU A 30 -0.25 5.35 3.33
CA LEU A 30 0.21 6.55 4.04
C LEU A 30 1.47 6.34 4.87
N VAL A 31 1.99 5.11 4.98
CA VAL A 31 3.30 4.83 5.55
C VAL A 31 4.38 4.94 4.46
N PRO A 32 5.28 5.96 4.50
CA PRO A 32 6.35 6.07 3.52
C PRO A 32 7.42 5.00 3.74
N ALA A 33 7.94 4.44 2.64
CA ALA A 33 8.92 3.34 2.68
C ALA A 33 10.19 3.65 3.48
N TRP A 34 10.65 4.91 3.49
CA TRP A 34 11.85 5.31 4.24
C TRP A 34 11.63 5.41 5.75
N ALA A 35 10.38 5.42 6.24
CA ALA A 35 10.12 5.56 7.67
C ALA A 35 10.35 4.26 8.44
N GLY A 36 10.52 3.11 7.77
CA GLY A 36 10.79 1.82 8.42
C GLY A 36 9.66 1.33 9.36
N VAL A 37 8.47 1.93 9.24
CA VAL A 37 7.28 1.57 10.02
C VAL A 37 6.66 0.31 9.43
N GLU A 38 6.37 -0.64 10.30
CA GLU A 38 5.71 -1.89 9.97
C GLU A 38 4.31 -1.87 10.60
N VAL A 39 3.28 -2.07 9.77
CA VAL A 39 1.89 -2.16 10.24
C VAL A 39 1.64 -3.60 10.68
N LEU A 40 1.34 -3.79 11.97
CA LEU A 40 1.11 -5.11 12.56
C LEU A 40 -0.36 -5.50 12.54
N GLU A 41 -1.24 -4.55 12.86
CA GLU A 41 -2.68 -4.77 12.96
C GLU A 41 -3.44 -3.51 12.56
N LEU A 42 -4.51 -3.69 11.78
CA LEU A 42 -5.45 -2.65 11.40
C LEU A 42 -6.87 -3.11 11.75
N PRO A 43 -7.72 -2.22 12.26
CA PRO A 43 -9.11 -2.58 12.51
C PRO A 43 -9.86 -2.69 11.18
N PRO A 44 -10.98 -3.43 11.11
CA PRO A 44 -11.78 -3.53 9.88
C PRO A 44 -12.37 -2.17 9.47
N ARG A 45 -12.63 -1.28 10.44
CA ARG A 45 -13.15 0.08 10.23
C ARG A 45 -12.53 1.04 11.23
N LEU A 46 -12.46 2.30 10.86
CA LEU A 46 -12.05 3.39 11.76
C LEU A 46 -13.29 3.86 12.54
N GLU A 47 -13.46 3.33 13.74
CA GLU A 47 -14.55 3.65 14.67
C GLU A 47 -14.00 3.91 16.07
N ASN A 48 -14.77 4.59 16.93
CA ASN A 48 -14.33 4.90 18.28
C ASN A 48 -13.97 3.61 19.05
N GLY A 49 -12.76 3.56 19.60
CA GLY A 49 -12.23 2.39 20.30
C GLY A 49 -11.42 1.44 19.44
N ALA A 50 -11.43 1.59 18.12
CA ALA A 50 -10.66 0.73 17.22
C ALA A 50 -9.15 0.87 17.46
N ILE A 51 -8.41 -0.23 17.35
CA ILE A 51 -6.98 -0.27 17.67
C ILE A 51 -6.15 -0.41 16.41
N VAL A 52 -5.13 0.44 16.28
CA VAL A 52 -4.08 0.36 15.26
C VAL A 52 -2.78 -0.01 15.95
N THR A 53 -2.11 -1.06 15.48
CA THR A 53 -0.83 -1.50 16.03
C THR A 53 0.27 -1.41 14.99
N LEU A 54 1.33 -0.66 15.32
CA LEU A 54 2.50 -0.44 14.50
C LEU A 54 3.77 -0.91 15.21
N ARG A 55 4.83 -1.14 14.45
CA ARG A 55 6.20 -1.24 14.93
C ARG A 55 7.05 -0.17 14.25
N VAL A 56 7.58 0.74 15.04
CA VAL A 56 8.28 1.92 14.55
C VAL A 56 9.76 1.90 14.97
N PRO A 57 10.67 2.42 14.13
CA PRO A 57 12.05 2.64 14.55
C PRO A 57 12.12 3.81 15.53
N VAL A 58 12.91 3.63 16.59
CA VAL A 58 13.18 4.63 17.64
C VAL A 58 14.69 4.65 17.87
N PRO A 59 15.49 5.31 17.02
CA PRO A 59 16.93 5.40 17.24
C PRO A 59 17.26 6.18 18.53
N PRO A 60 18.25 5.75 19.34
CA PRO A 60 19.07 4.54 19.22
C PRO A 60 18.48 3.29 19.89
N VAL A 61 17.27 3.38 20.47
CA VAL A 61 16.58 2.32 21.24
C VAL A 61 16.21 1.08 20.40
N GLY A 62 16.15 1.20 19.08
CA GLY A 62 15.85 0.08 18.17
C GLY A 62 14.45 0.21 17.57
N ARG A 63 13.57 -0.77 17.78
CA ARG A 63 12.17 -0.72 17.30
C ARG A 63 11.21 -0.89 18.48
N LYS A 64 10.15 -0.09 18.52
CA LYS A 64 9.13 -0.13 19.58
C LYS A 64 7.75 -0.45 18.99
N LYS A 65 6.95 -1.24 19.72
CA LYS A 65 5.52 -1.40 19.43
C LYS A 65 4.82 -0.09 19.79
N TRP A 66 4.01 0.42 18.87
CA TRP A 66 3.18 1.59 19.05
C TRP A 66 1.73 1.15 18.85
N VAL A 67 0.92 1.30 19.89
CA VAL A 67 -0.52 1.04 19.90
C VAL A 67 -1.24 2.38 19.99
N SER A 68 -2.08 2.65 19.01
CA SER A 68 -2.97 3.80 18.96
C SER A 68 -4.42 3.37 18.99
N ARG A 69 -5.28 4.21 19.56
CA ARG A 69 -6.73 4.05 19.56
C ARG A 69 -7.34 5.15 18.71
N ILE A 70 -8.31 4.77 17.88
CA ILE A 70 -9.11 5.70 17.12
C ILE A 70 -10.20 6.27 18.03
N GLU A 71 -10.27 7.59 18.12
CA GLU A 71 -11.22 8.35 18.94
C GLU A 71 -11.81 9.53 18.15
N ASP A 72 -12.83 10.19 18.71
CA ASP A 72 -13.52 11.37 18.15
C ASP A 72 -13.87 11.25 16.65
N VAL A 73 -14.38 10.08 16.27
CA VAL A 73 -14.77 9.80 14.88
C VAL A 73 -16.04 10.54 14.50
N HIS A 74 -15.92 11.45 13.54
CA HIS A 74 -17.00 12.07 12.81
C HIS A 74 -16.96 11.56 11.36
N PRO A 75 -17.81 10.58 10.99
CA PRO A 75 -17.70 9.89 9.70
C PRO A 75 -17.62 10.83 8.49
N GLY A 76 -16.58 10.67 7.68
CA GLY A 76 -16.32 11.48 6.49
C GLY A 76 -15.85 12.91 6.75
N VAL A 77 -15.71 13.32 8.01
CA VAL A 77 -15.29 14.66 8.42
C VAL A 77 -13.99 14.61 9.20
N SER A 78 -13.90 13.86 10.30
CA SER A 78 -12.67 13.77 11.08
C SER A 78 -12.55 12.48 11.89
N PHE A 79 -11.35 12.16 12.32
CA PHE A 79 -11.06 11.16 13.35
C PHE A 79 -9.71 11.46 14.00
N VAL A 80 -9.50 10.94 15.20
CA VAL A 80 -8.25 11.10 15.96
C VAL A 80 -7.58 9.76 16.15
N ASP A 81 -6.26 9.70 15.94
CA ASP A 81 -5.38 8.62 16.39
C ASP A 81 -4.68 9.09 17.68
N ASP A 82 -5.05 8.50 18.82
CA ASP A 82 -4.48 8.81 20.13
C ASP A 82 -3.60 7.64 20.61
N GLN A 83 -2.37 7.94 21.01
CA GLN A 83 -1.42 6.92 21.42
C GLN A 83 -1.79 6.35 22.81
N VAL A 84 -2.08 5.05 22.84
CA VAL A 84 -2.22 4.29 24.09
C VAL A 84 -0.85 3.92 24.67
N SER A 85 0.06 3.44 23.81
CA SER A 85 1.44 3.15 24.19
C SER A 85 2.36 3.32 22.99
N GLY A 86 3.56 3.89 23.19
CA GLY A 86 4.46 4.14 22.06
C GLY A 86 5.71 4.92 22.43
N PRO A 87 6.39 5.51 21.44
CA PRO A 87 7.65 6.23 21.65
C PRO A 87 7.47 7.62 22.27
N PHE A 88 6.26 8.19 22.22
CA PHE A 88 5.97 9.49 22.81
C PHE A 88 5.44 9.34 24.24
N ARG A 89 5.53 10.42 25.04
CA ARG A 89 4.79 10.51 26.30
C ARG A 89 3.29 10.70 26.04
N MET A 90 2.99 11.49 25.02
CA MET A 90 1.64 11.75 24.53
C MET A 90 1.75 11.98 23.02
N TRP A 91 0.80 11.45 22.27
CA TRP A 91 0.64 11.70 20.85
C TRP A 91 -0.84 11.66 20.53
N ARG A 92 -1.32 12.74 19.91
CA ARG A 92 -2.70 12.88 19.46
C ARG A 92 -2.66 13.47 18.06
N HIS A 93 -3.14 12.71 17.08
CA HIS A 93 -3.14 13.10 15.68
C HIS A 93 -4.57 13.14 15.15
N GLU A 94 -5.07 14.35 14.92
CA GLU A 94 -6.35 14.59 14.29
C GLU A 94 -6.21 14.66 12.76
N HIS A 95 -7.07 13.91 12.08
CA HIS A 95 -7.34 14.00 10.65
C HIS A 95 -8.65 14.74 10.43
N ARG A 96 -8.66 15.81 9.65
CA ARG A 96 -9.88 16.58 9.34
C ARG A 96 -10.00 16.89 7.86
N LEU A 97 -11.19 16.65 7.31
CA LEU A 97 -11.62 17.05 5.99
C LEU A 97 -12.59 18.22 6.11
N SER A 98 -12.43 19.21 5.23
CA SER A 98 -13.38 20.32 5.07
C SER A 98 -13.53 20.69 3.59
N LYS A 99 -14.55 21.46 3.24
CA LYS A 99 -14.61 22.14 1.94
C LYS A 99 -13.89 23.47 2.05
N ASP A 100 -13.09 23.84 1.06
CA ASP A 100 -12.57 25.21 0.94
C ASP A 100 -13.54 26.11 0.16
N ASP A 101 -13.19 27.38 0.02
CA ASP A 101 -14.04 28.40 -0.62
C ASP A 101 -14.37 28.07 -2.09
N SER A 102 -13.56 27.22 -2.74
CA SER A 102 -13.80 26.74 -4.10
C SER A 102 -14.67 25.48 -4.17
N GLY A 103 -15.08 24.94 -3.02
CA GLY A 103 -15.84 23.69 -2.90
C GLY A 103 -14.97 22.42 -2.96
N LEU A 104 -13.65 22.56 -3.07
CA LEU A 104 -12.71 21.43 -3.10
C LEU A 104 -12.42 20.91 -1.69
N CYS A 105 -12.02 19.65 -1.58
CA CYS A 105 -11.66 19.06 -0.30
C CYS A 105 -10.31 19.59 0.21
N ARG A 106 -10.30 20.09 1.44
CA ARG A 106 -9.11 20.40 2.22
C ARG A 106 -8.88 19.29 3.22
N LEU A 107 -7.71 18.66 3.17
CA LEU A 107 -7.23 17.71 4.19
C LEU A 107 -6.27 18.44 5.12
N THR A 108 -6.58 18.42 6.41
CA THR A 108 -5.77 18.97 7.49
C THR A 108 -5.40 17.89 8.49
N ASP A 109 -4.11 17.75 8.75
CA ASP A 109 -3.54 16.91 9.80
C ASP A 109 -3.02 17.83 10.91
N SER A 110 -3.49 17.64 12.14
CA SER A 110 -3.07 18.38 13.34
C SER A 110 -2.52 17.40 14.37
N LEU A 111 -1.30 17.65 14.85
CA LEU A 111 -0.58 16.76 15.74
C LEU A 111 -0.14 17.48 17.01
N GLU A 112 -0.54 16.93 18.14
CA GLU A 112 -0.07 17.30 19.46
C GLU A 112 0.79 16.16 19.99
N PHE A 113 2.03 16.44 20.38
CA PHE A 113 2.91 15.42 20.91
C PHE A 113 3.79 15.92 22.04
N THR A 114 4.30 15.01 22.86
CA THR A 114 5.30 15.31 23.88
C THR A 114 6.32 14.18 23.95
N LEU A 115 7.60 14.55 23.99
CA LEU A 115 8.70 13.58 24.07
C LEU A 115 8.82 12.98 25.48
N PRO A 116 9.37 11.76 25.62
CA PRO A 116 9.49 11.09 26.92
C PRO A 116 10.55 11.72 27.86
N HIS A 117 11.47 12.53 27.34
CA HIS A 117 12.54 13.15 28.12
C HIS A 117 12.21 14.60 28.48
N PRO A 118 12.70 15.13 29.61
CA PRO A 118 12.53 16.54 29.96
C PRO A 118 13.46 17.46 29.12
N PRO A 119 13.21 18.79 29.11
CA PRO A 119 14.13 19.77 28.53
C PRO A 119 15.53 19.72 29.18
N PRO A 120 16.61 20.05 28.46
CA PRO A 120 16.67 20.54 27.07
C PRO A 120 16.72 19.43 26.00
N VAL A 121 16.84 18.16 26.41
CA VAL A 121 16.89 17.01 25.49
C VAL A 121 15.63 16.96 24.62
N SER A 122 14.46 17.26 25.20
CA SER A 122 13.20 17.34 24.45
C SER A 122 13.24 18.42 23.37
N THR A 123 13.77 19.61 23.61
CA THR A 123 13.75 20.73 22.65
C THR A 123 14.59 20.47 21.40
N ILE A 124 15.71 19.74 21.54
CA ILE A 124 16.50 19.30 20.37
C ILE A 124 15.76 18.18 19.64
N GLY A 125 15.22 17.22 20.39
CA GLY A 125 14.42 16.12 19.84
C GLY A 125 13.17 16.60 19.08
N GLU A 126 12.48 17.63 19.59
CA GLU A 126 11.28 18.23 19.00
C GLU A 126 11.57 18.74 17.60
N ARG A 127 12.65 19.48 17.40
CA ARG A 127 13.06 19.96 16.07
C ARG A 127 13.39 18.83 15.10
N VAL A 128 13.99 17.75 15.58
CA VAL A 128 14.26 16.55 14.76
C VAL A 128 12.95 15.87 14.36
N VAL A 129 12.04 15.71 15.32
CA VAL A 129 10.71 15.13 15.10
C VAL A 129 9.90 15.99 14.15
N GLU A 130 9.83 17.32 14.33
CA GLU A 130 9.11 18.25 13.45
C GLU A 130 9.59 18.14 11.99
N ARG A 131 10.91 18.05 11.75
CA ARG A 131 11.44 17.84 10.38
C ARG A 131 11.02 16.49 9.80
N ALA A 132 11.01 15.44 10.63
CA ALA A 132 10.56 14.13 10.22
C ALA A 132 9.04 14.11 9.93
N LEU A 133 8.24 14.79 10.76
CA LEU A 133 6.81 15.00 10.55
C LEU A 133 6.57 15.77 9.25
N GLU A 134 7.26 16.89 9.02
CA GLU A 134 7.10 17.67 7.78
C GLU A 134 7.37 16.83 6.53
N LYS A 135 8.48 16.09 6.52
CA LYS A 135 8.78 15.18 5.40
C LYS A 135 7.70 14.11 5.22
N THR A 136 7.22 13.52 6.31
CA THR A 136 6.23 12.43 6.31
C THR A 136 4.86 12.92 5.86
N PHE A 137 4.34 13.98 6.47
CA PHE A 137 3.03 14.54 6.16
C PHE A 137 2.97 15.17 4.78
N ARG A 138 4.07 15.78 4.30
CA ARG A 138 4.17 16.19 2.89
C ARG A 138 4.01 15.03 1.92
N TRP A 139 4.59 13.87 2.25
CA TRP A 139 4.43 12.68 1.44
C TRP A 139 3.01 12.11 1.54
N ARG A 140 2.45 11.99 2.76
CA ARG A 140 1.08 11.52 3.02
C ARG A 140 0.06 12.31 2.20
N HIS A 141 0.09 13.64 2.29
CA HIS A 141 -0.81 14.51 1.54
C HIS A 141 -0.64 14.38 0.02
N ARG A 142 0.62 14.26 -0.46
CA ARG A 142 0.87 14.03 -1.89
C ARG A 142 0.31 12.68 -2.33
N ARG A 143 0.46 11.64 -1.50
CA ARG A 143 0.01 10.29 -1.78
C ARG A 143 -1.51 10.21 -1.83
N THR A 144 -2.20 10.80 -0.86
CA THR A 144 -3.68 10.95 -0.88
C THR A 144 -4.13 11.64 -2.17
N ARG A 145 -3.52 12.79 -2.53
CA ARG A 145 -3.88 13.51 -3.77
C ARG A 145 -3.76 12.62 -5.01
N GLN A 146 -2.63 11.93 -5.16
CA GLN A 146 -2.34 11.10 -6.33
C GLN A 146 -3.29 9.91 -6.43
N ASP A 147 -3.53 9.23 -5.31
CA ASP A 147 -4.36 8.03 -5.29
C ASP A 147 -5.84 8.38 -5.51
N VAL A 148 -6.35 9.45 -4.88
CA VAL A 148 -7.73 9.91 -5.09
C VAL A 148 -7.94 10.38 -6.53
N ALA A 149 -7.03 11.19 -7.08
CA ALA A 149 -7.12 11.63 -8.48
C ALA A 149 -7.16 10.42 -9.44
N ARG A 150 -6.32 9.41 -9.18
CA ARG A 150 -6.29 8.19 -9.99
C ARG A 150 -7.59 7.39 -9.92
N LEU A 151 -8.20 7.28 -8.74
CA LEU A 151 -9.46 6.56 -8.56
C LEU A 151 -10.65 7.31 -9.16
N ARG A 152 -10.60 8.65 -9.23
CA ARG A 152 -11.59 9.43 -9.99
C ARG A 152 -11.52 9.17 -11.49
N GLU A 153 -10.31 9.08 -12.04
CA GLU A 153 -10.11 8.76 -13.47
C GLU A 153 -10.55 7.34 -13.83
N THR A 154 -10.24 6.38 -12.97
CA THR A 154 -10.40 4.94 -13.27
C THR A 154 -11.69 4.33 -12.70
N GLY A 155 -12.38 5.07 -11.83
CA GLY A 155 -13.57 4.63 -11.12
C GLY A 155 -13.28 3.95 -9.78
N TRP A 156 -14.21 4.08 -8.85
CA TRP A 156 -14.26 3.30 -7.61
C TRP A 156 -14.83 1.92 -7.92
N VAL A 157 -13.98 0.90 -7.94
CA VAL A 157 -14.36 -0.42 -8.42
C VAL A 157 -14.40 -1.42 -7.25
N ARG A 158 -15.54 -2.07 -7.06
CA ARG A 158 -15.72 -3.20 -6.13
C ARG A 158 -15.59 -4.50 -6.92
N LYS A 159 -14.37 -4.85 -7.31
CA LYS A 159 -14.08 -6.11 -8.03
C LYS A 159 -13.33 -7.09 -7.15
N LYS A 160 -13.49 -8.37 -7.43
CA LYS A 160 -12.61 -9.42 -6.89
C LYS A 160 -11.43 -9.65 -7.83
N VAL A 161 -10.23 -9.41 -7.34
CA VAL A 161 -8.97 -9.43 -8.12
C VAL A 161 -8.02 -10.47 -7.53
N LEU A 162 -7.60 -11.43 -8.35
CA LEU A 162 -6.57 -12.39 -7.99
C LEU A 162 -5.18 -11.83 -8.35
N LEU A 163 -4.28 -11.77 -7.38
CA LEU A 163 -2.94 -11.23 -7.54
C LEU A 163 -1.88 -12.29 -7.26
N SER A 164 -1.04 -12.57 -8.26
CA SER A 164 0.22 -13.28 -8.05
C SER A 164 1.35 -12.27 -7.81
N GLY A 165 2.37 -12.66 -7.03
CA GLY A 165 3.49 -11.75 -6.71
C GLY A 165 3.10 -10.61 -5.77
N ALA A 166 2.01 -10.76 -5.00
CA ALA A 166 1.46 -9.74 -4.10
C ALA A 166 2.43 -9.26 -3.00
N SER A 167 3.46 -10.03 -2.67
CA SER A 167 4.49 -9.68 -1.69
C SER A 167 5.70 -8.95 -2.30
N GLY A 168 5.80 -8.89 -3.63
CA GLY A 168 6.87 -8.18 -4.32
C GLY A 168 6.69 -6.66 -4.26
N LEU A 169 7.71 -5.90 -4.65
CA LEU A 169 7.70 -4.42 -4.61
C LEU A 169 6.44 -3.82 -5.29
N VAL A 170 6.16 -4.24 -6.53
CA VAL A 170 5.00 -3.76 -7.29
C VAL A 170 3.71 -4.33 -6.73
N GLY A 171 3.69 -5.63 -6.43
CA GLY A 171 2.51 -6.32 -5.94
C GLY A 171 2.00 -5.77 -4.61
N ALA A 172 2.88 -5.42 -3.69
CA ALA A 172 2.49 -4.82 -2.42
C ALA A 172 1.86 -3.44 -2.61
N SER A 173 2.42 -2.61 -3.50
CA SER A 173 1.85 -1.30 -3.82
C SER A 173 0.51 -1.41 -4.55
N LEU A 174 0.37 -2.36 -5.49
CA LEU A 174 -0.88 -2.57 -6.20
C LEU A 174 -1.98 -3.12 -5.28
N ARG A 175 -1.64 -4.13 -4.46
CA ARG A 175 -2.55 -4.72 -3.46
C ARG A 175 -3.16 -3.64 -2.59
N THR A 176 -2.32 -2.80 -1.97
CA THR A 176 -2.80 -1.74 -1.06
C THR A 176 -3.67 -0.71 -1.78
N LEU A 177 -3.36 -0.37 -3.03
CA LEU A 177 -4.21 0.53 -3.83
C LEU A 177 -5.57 -0.10 -4.13
N LEU A 178 -5.62 -1.38 -4.52
CA LEU A 178 -6.86 -2.10 -4.79
C LEU A 178 -7.71 -2.25 -3.52
N GLU A 179 -7.11 -2.61 -2.39
CA GLU A 179 -7.79 -2.72 -1.10
C GLU A 179 -8.44 -1.39 -0.70
N VAL A 180 -7.75 -0.25 -0.89
CA VAL A 180 -8.30 1.08 -0.57
C VAL A 180 -9.35 1.54 -1.58
N ALA A 181 -9.24 1.13 -2.85
CA ALA A 181 -10.29 1.31 -3.85
C ALA A 181 -11.57 0.52 -3.51
N GLY A 182 -11.46 -0.44 -2.57
CA GLY A 182 -12.54 -1.31 -2.12
C GLY A 182 -12.60 -2.65 -2.84
N CYS A 183 -11.60 -3.01 -3.65
CA CYS A 183 -11.53 -4.33 -4.27
C CYS A 183 -11.33 -5.42 -3.21
N ASP A 184 -11.89 -6.60 -3.47
CA ASP A 184 -11.55 -7.83 -2.76
C ASP A 184 -10.29 -8.43 -3.43
N VAL A 185 -9.18 -8.52 -2.70
CA VAL A 185 -7.89 -8.95 -3.26
C VAL A 185 -7.54 -10.35 -2.77
N VAL A 186 -7.65 -11.32 -3.69
CA VAL A 186 -7.20 -12.70 -3.49
C VAL A 186 -5.73 -12.82 -3.83
N ARG A 187 -4.95 -13.57 -3.07
CA ARG A 187 -3.49 -13.61 -3.21
C ARG A 187 -2.96 -15.02 -3.39
N LEU A 188 -2.20 -15.24 -4.45
CA LEU A 188 -1.49 -16.50 -4.65
C LEU A 188 -0.15 -16.45 -3.92
N VAL A 189 0.06 -17.41 -3.01
CA VAL A 189 1.28 -17.53 -2.19
C VAL A 189 1.89 -18.91 -2.33
N ARG A 190 3.22 -18.99 -2.26
CA ARG A 190 3.98 -20.26 -2.35
C ARG A 190 4.32 -20.86 -0.98
N ARG A 191 3.99 -20.15 0.09
CA ARG A 191 4.10 -20.65 1.47
C ARG A 191 2.75 -21.21 1.91
N ARG A 192 2.68 -21.77 3.13
CA ARG A 192 1.40 -22.09 3.77
C ARG A 192 0.47 -20.87 3.72
N PRO A 193 -0.73 -20.97 3.11
CA PRO A 193 -1.66 -19.86 2.98
C PRO A 193 -2.32 -19.52 4.31
N ASP A 194 -2.72 -18.26 4.44
CA ASP A 194 -3.54 -17.73 5.52
C ASP A 194 -4.95 -17.39 4.98
N SER A 195 -5.92 -18.23 5.31
CA SER A 195 -7.28 -18.16 4.75
C SER A 195 -8.04 -16.90 5.16
N GLU A 196 -7.82 -16.40 6.38
CA GLU A 196 -8.42 -15.15 6.87
C GLU A 196 -8.00 -13.93 6.05
N LYS A 197 -6.91 -14.10 5.31
CA LYS A 197 -6.22 -13.08 4.53
C LYS A 197 -6.46 -13.23 3.02
N GLY A 198 -7.36 -14.11 2.61
CA GLY A 198 -7.69 -14.38 1.21
C GLY A 198 -6.52 -14.98 0.44
N GLU A 199 -5.68 -15.78 1.10
CA GLU A 199 -4.52 -16.40 0.47
C GLU A 199 -4.81 -17.82 0.02
N PHE A 200 -4.31 -18.16 -1.17
CA PHE A 200 -4.42 -19.48 -1.75
C PHE A 200 -3.04 -19.97 -2.18
N PHE A 201 -2.83 -21.27 -2.02
CA PHE A 201 -1.56 -21.88 -2.38
C PHE A 201 -1.43 -22.03 -3.91
N TRP A 202 -0.20 -21.83 -4.39
CA TRP A 202 0.19 -22.24 -5.74
C TRP A 202 1.69 -22.55 -5.80
N ASP A 203 2.07 -23.40 -6.74
CA ASP A 203 3.46 -23.65 -7.13
C ASP A 203 3.56 -23.79 -8.66
N PRO A 204 3.98 -22.71 -9.36
CA PRO A 204 4.20 -22.74 -10.81
C PRO A 204 5.19 -23.81 -11.28
N ALA A 205 6.22 -24.11 -10.50
CA ALA A 205 7.24 -25.08 -10.90
C ALA A 205 6.70 -26.51 -10.87
N ARG A 206 5.72 -26.77 -9.99
CA ARG A 206 5.01 -28.06 -9.88
C ARG A 206 3.71 -28.11 -10.69
N GLY A 207 3.28 -26.97 -11.25
CA GLY A 207 2.00 -26.87 -11.94
C GLY A 207 0.79 -26.93 -11.02
N GLU A 208 0.97 -26.64 -9.73
CA GLU A 208 -0.06 -26.73 -8.70
C GLU A 208 -0.70 -25.37 -8.45
N ILE A 209 -2.03 -25.30 -8.40
CA ILE A 209 -2.77 -24.09 -8.02
C ILE A 209 -4.12 -24.49 -7.44
N ASP A 210 -4.48 -23.88 -6.32
CA ASP A 210 -5.82 -24.03 -5.76
C ASP A 210 -6.84 -23.30 -6.63
N LEU A 211 -7.77 -24.05 -7.24
CA LEU A 211 -8.76 -23.49 -8.15
C LEU A 211 -9.85 -22.67 -7.43
N GLN A 212 -10.04 -22.84 -6.12
CA GLN A 212 -10.95 -22.01 -5.33
C GLN A 212 -10.52 -20.53 -5.34
N ALA A 213 -9.23 -20.26 -5.61
CA ALA A 213 -8.71 -18.91 -5.74
C ALA A 213 -9.38 -18.09 -6.86
N PHE A 214 -10.02 -18.74 -7.83
CA PHE A 214 -10.68 -18.10 -8.97
C PHE A 214 -12.18 -17.82 -8.74
N GLU A 215 -12.77 -18.28 -7.65
CA GLU A 215 -14.21 -18.13 -7.40
C GLU A 215 -14.63 -16.66 -7.32
N GLY A 216 -15.52 -16.25 -8.24
CA GLY A 216 -16.02 -14.87 -8.35
C GLY A 216 -14.97 -13.85 -8.80
N VAL A 217 -13.77 -14.27 -9.21
CA VAL A 217 -12.70 -13.37 -9.67
C VAL A 217 -13.07 -12.78 -11.03
N GLU A 218 -12.95 -11.46 -11.14
CA GLU A 218 -13.21 -10.73 -12.38
C GLU A 218 -11.93 -10.37 -13.15
N ALA A 219 -10.80 -10.29 -12.43
CA ALA A 219 -9.50 -10.03 -13.02
C ALA A 219 -8.38 -10.80 -12.30
N VAL A 220 -7.44 -11.32 -13.08
CA VAL A 220 -6.22 -11.96 -12.60
C VAL A 220 -5.04 -11.11 -13.03
N VAL A 221 -4.20 -10.71 -12.07
CA VAL A 221 -2.99 -9.91 -12.31
C VAL A 221 -1.77 -10.77 -11.96
N ASN A 222 -0.95 -11.07 -12.96
CA ASN A 222 0.30 -11.80 -12.79
C ASN A 222 1.47 -10.84 -12.64
N LEU A 223 1.95 -10.63 -11.40
CA LEU A 223 3.20 -9.90 -11.11
C LEU A 223 4.30 -10.83 -10.58
N SER A 224 4.09 -12.15 -10.66
CA SER A 224 5.06 -13.12 -10.20
C SER A 224 6.25 -13.27 -11.16
N GLY A 225 7.37 -13.73 -10.60
CA GLY A 225 8.59 -13.97 -11.34
C GLY A 225 9.81 -13.64 -10.49
N ALA A 226 10.97 -14.19 -10.86
CA ALA A 226 12.23 -13.81 -10.24
C ALA A 226 12.57 -12.34 -10.58
N GLY A 227 13.02 -11.57 -9.59
CA GLY A 227 13.37 -10.17 -9.75
C GLY A 227 14.57 -9.99 -10.68
N ILE A 228 14.46 -9.03 -11.59
CA ILE A 228 15.48 -8.80 -12.62
C ILE A 228 16.73 -8.14 -12.02
N ALA A 229 16.55 -7.31 -11.00
CA ALA A 229 17.60 -6.54 -10.34
C ALA A 229 18.17 -7.20 -9.07
N ASP A 230 17.73 -8.41 -8.70
CA ASP A 230 18.10 -9.01 -7.42
C ASP A 230 19.58 -9.45 -7.37
N LYS A 231 20.13 -9.89 -8.51
CA LYS A 231 21.45 -10.56 -8.61
C LYS A 231 22.07 -10.35 -10.00
N ARG A 232 23.39 -10.56 -10.10
CA ARG A 232 24.14 -10.56 -11.37
C ARG A 232 23.56 -11.60 -12.34
N TRP A 233 23.55 -11.27 -13.63
CA TRP A 233 23.00 -12.12 -14.67
C TRP A 233 24.00 -13.18 -15.11
N THR A 234 23.93 -14.36 -14.48
CA THR A 234 24.53 -15.60 -14.99
C THR A 234 23.54 -16.32 -15.89
N ASP A 235 23.99 -17.33 -16.64
CA ASP A 235 23.09 -18.08 -17.52
C ASP A 235 22.05 -18.88 -16.73
N GLU A 236 22.42 -19.41 -15.56
CA GLU A 236 21.47 -20.04 -14.62
C GLU A 236 20.43 -19.02 -14.14
N ARG A 237 20.84 -17.78 -13.87
CA ARG A 237 19.90 -16.73 -13.45
C ARG A 237 18.99 -16.29 -14.59
N LYS A 238 19.49 -16.17 -15.82
CA LYS A 238 18.66 -15.90 -17.01
C LYS A 238 17.62 -17.01 -17.20
N ALA A 239 18.03 -18.28 -17.08
CA ALA A 239 17.13 -19.42 -17.14
C ALA A 239 16.07 -19.37 -16.05
N LEU A 240 16.45 -19.07 -14.79
CA LEU A 240 15.52 -18.90 -13.69
C LEU A 240 14.53 -17.75 -13.92
N ILE A 241 15.00 -16.60 -14.42
CA ILE A 241 14.16 -15.44 -14.77
C ILE A 241 13.14 -15.82 -15.84
N ARG A 242 13.57 -16.54 -16.88
CA ARG A 242 12.70 -17.03 -17.96
C ARG A 242 11.68 -18.05 -17.44
N ASN A 243 12.13 -19.12 -16.82
CA ASN A 243 11.27 -20.23 -16.37
C ASN A 243 10.25 -19.73 -15.35
N SER A 244 10.67 -18.93 -14.37
CA SER A 244 9.74 -18.36 -13.38
C SER A 244 8.62 -17.50 -13.97
N ARG A 245 8.77 -16.97 -15.20
CA ARG A 245 7.74 -16.20 -15.91
C ARG A 245 6.90 -17.09 -16.82
N VAL A 246 7.54 -17.99 -17.56
CA VAL A 246 6.87 -18.92 -18.46
C VAL A 246 5.97 -19.84 -17.65
N ASP A 247 6.48 -20.47 -16.60
CA ASP A 247 5.76 -21.45 -15.79
C ASP A 247 4.56 -20.80 -15.09
N SER A 248 4.76 -19.62 -14.47
CA SER A 248 3.69 -18.89 -13.80
C SER A 248 2.59 -18.45 -14.76
N THR A 249 2.97 -17.94 -15.94
CA THR A 249 2.01 -17.42 -16.91
C THR A 249 1.25 -18.57 -17.55
N ALA A 250 1.95 -19.65 -17.89
CA ALA A 250 1.34 -20.82 -18.49
C ALA A 250 0.39 -21.53 -17.53
N LEU A 251 0.75 -21.65 -16.24
CA LEU A 251 -0.15 -22.21 -15.23
C LEU A 251 -1.42 -21.37 -15.10
N LEU A 252 -1.31 -20.05 -14.90
CA LEU A 252 -2.47 -19.16 -14.78
C LEU A 252 -3.34 -19.19 -16.04
N ALA A 253 -2.72 -19.11 -17.23
CA ALA A 253 -3.45 -19.13 -18.49
C ALA A 253 -4.23 -20.44 -18.68
N ARG A 254 -3.62 -21.60 -18.39
CA ARG A 254 -4.30 -22.89 -18.46
C ARG A 254 -5.43 -23.00 -17.44
N SER A 255 -5.20 -22.58 -16.20
CA SER A 255 -6.24 -22.58 -15.16
C SER A 255 -7.43 -21.72 -15.56
N ILE A 256 -7.18 -20.47 -16.00
CA ILE A 256 -8.23 -19.56 -16.49
C ILE A 256 -8.97 -20.14 -17.69
N ALA A 257 -8.25 -20.79 -18.62
CA ALA A 257 -8.85 -21.39 -19.81
C ALA A 257 -9.80 -22.55 -19.48
N GLY A 258 -9.49 -23.31 -18.41
CA GLY A 258 -10.29 -24.43 -17.91
C GLY A 258 -11.41 -24.07 -16.96
N LEU A 259 -11.57 -22.80 -16.57
CA LEU A 259 -12.68 -22.37 -15.71
C LEU A 259 -14.03 -22.49 -16.43
N PRO A 260 -15.10 -22.92 -15.73
CA PRO A 260 -16.44 -22.87 -16.26
C PRO A 260 -16.95 -21.41 -16.34
N GLY A 261 -17.75 -21.11 -17.36
CA GLY A 261 -18.43 -19.81 -17.48
C GLY A 261 -17.54 -18.66 -17.96
N LYS A 262 -17.81 -17.45 -17.46
CA LYS A 262 -17.13 -16.22 -17.90
C LYS A 262 -15.71 -16.17 -17.33
N LYS A 263 -14.72 -16.07 -18.23
CA LYS A 263 -13.31 -15.98 -17.85
C LYS A 263 -12.95 -14.59 -17.33
N PRO A 264 -12.14 -14.47 -16.26
CA PRO A 264 -11.65 -13.18 -15.78
C PRO A 264 -10.74 -12.52 -16.81
N ALA A 265 -10.65 -11.19 -16.75
CA ALA A 265 -9.61 -10.46 -17.49
C ALA A 265 -8.23 -10.87 -16.97
N PHE A 266 -7.28 -11.16 -17.87
CA PHE A 266 -5.93 -11.56 -17.49
C PHE A 266 -4.92 -10.47 -17.84
N LEU A 267 -4.28 -9.89 -16.82
CA LEU A 267 -3.22 -8.90 -16.96
C LEU A 267 -1.91 -9.54 -16.56
N CYS A 268 -0.96 -9.62 -17.49
CA CYS A 268 0.37 -10.14 -17.20
C CYS A 268 1.37 -8.99 -17.20
N ALA A 269 2.17 -8.88 -16.14
CA ALA A 269 3.32 -7.99 -16.17
C ALA A 269 4.25 -8.40 -17.30
N SER A 270 4.61 -7.43 -18.12
CA SER A 270 5.66 -7.54 -19.12
C SER A 270 6.72 -6.50 -18.80
N ALA A 271 7.98 -6.82 -19.11
CA ALA A 271 9.08 -5.87 -19.01
C ALA A 271 9.55 -5.54 -20.43
N ALA A 272 9.67 -4.25 -20.74
CA ALA A 272 10.53 -3.82 -21.83
C ALA A 272 11.97 -3.89 -21.31
N VAL A 273 12.70 -4.95 -21.64
CA VAL A 273 14.17 -4.92 -21.52
C VAL A 273 14.65 -4.04 -22.69
N ILE A 274 15.39 -2.97 -22.38
CA ILE A 274 16.13 -2.21 -23.38
C ILE A 274 17.30 -3.08 -23.86
N ASP A 275 16.97 -4.10 -24.65
CA ASP A 275 17.83 -4.65 -25.70
C ASP A 275 17.21 -4.32 -27.08
N PHE A 276 16.27 -3.36 -27.06
CA PHE A 276 15.33 -3.02 -28.13
C PHE A 276 15.83 -1.86 -29.01
N ILE A 277 17.14 -1.72 -29.21
CA ILE A 277 17.64 -0.93 -30.35
C ILE A 277 17.60 -1.77 -31.65
N LYS A 278 17.07 -3.01 -31.63
CA LYS A 278 17.03 -3.84 -32.85
C LYS A 278 15.70 -4.37 -33.37
N ASN A 279 14.53 -4.30 -32.72
CA ASN A 279 13.29 -4.54 -33.49
C ASN A 279 11.99 -4.20 -32.77
N ARG A 280 11.13 -3.46 -33.47
CA ARG A 280 9.83 -2.88 -33.08
C ARG A 280 8.78 -3.89 -32.59
N ALA A 281 7.90 -3.39 -31.71
CA ALA A 281 6.47 -3.70 -31.55
C ALA A 281 5.90 -2.95 -30.34
N ARG A 282 4.77 -2.28 -30.55
CA ARG A 282 3.97 -1.56 -29.54
C ARG A 282 3.23 -2.56 -28.64
N SER A 283 3.29 -2.35 -27.32
CA SER A 283 2.29 -2.81 -26.35
C SER A 283 2.23 -1.78 -25.21
N LEU A 284 1.08 -1.63 -24.55
CA LEU A 284 0.97 -0.76 -23.37
C LEU A 284 1.81 -1.36 -22.24
N VAL A 285 2.94 -0.72 -21.95
CA VAL A 285 3.93 -1.15 -20.96
C VAL A 285 3.65 -0.45 -19.65
N PHE A 286 3.49 -1.21 -18.56
CA PHE A 286 3.65 -0.67 -17.20
C PHE A 286 5.12 -0.80 -16.80
N THR A 287 5.83 0.33 -16.69
CA THR A 287 7.26 0.37 -16.35
C THR A 287 7.44 0.62 -14.86
N THR A 288 8.30 -0.18 -14.21
CA THR A 288 8.99 0.24 -12.98
C THR A 288 10.33 0.83 -13.39
N GLY A 289 10.51 2.14 -13.20
CA GLY A 289 11.76 2.82 -13.50
C GLY A 289 12.95 2.23 -12.75
N LEU A 290 14.10 2.16 -13.41
CA LEU A 290 15.39 1.93 -12.78
C LEU A 290 15.82 3.19 -12.00
N PRO A 291 16.65 3.07 -10.94
CA PRO A 291 17.29 4.22 -10.33
C PRO A 291 18.21 4.92 -11.34
N PRO A 292 18.43 6.24 -11.22
CA PRO A 292 19.36 6.98 -12.07
C PRO A 292 20.75 6.34 -11.95
N SER A 293 21.36 6.09 -13.11
CA SER A 293 22.79 5.76 -13.22
C SER A 293 23.61 6.90 -12.62
N VAL A 294 24.61 6.52 -11.82
CA VAL A 294 25.68 7.40 -11.31
C VAL A 294 26.32 8.17 -12.45
#